data_AF-A0A925A079-F1
#
_entry.id   AF-A0A925A079-F1
#
_cell.length_a   1.000
_cell.length_b   1.000
_cell.length_c   1.000
_cell.angle_alpha   90.00
_cell.angle_beta   90.00
_cell.angle_gamma   90.00
#
_symmetry.space_group_name_H-M   'P 1'
#
loop_
_entity.id
_entity.type
_entity.pdbx_description
1 polymer ?
#
loop_
_entity_poly.entity_id
_entity_poly.type
_entity_poly.pdbx_seq_one_letter_code
_entity_poly.pdbx_strand_id
1 'polypeptide(L)'
;MLRSFVILALLSLAPGSTAAPAPPAAWQWPVDVPHVMLRPFIAPATAYASGHRGIDLDTENGSLYAPADGVVHFAGTVVDRPVLSI
;
A
#
# COMPACT_ATOMS: atom_id res chain seq x y z
N MET A 1 -64.21 -15.66 1.58
CA MET A 1 -63.82 -14.80 0.44
C MET A 1 -62.56 -14.03 0.83
N LEU A 2 -61.38 -14.66 0.84
CA LEU A 2 -60.13 -13.97 1.17
C LEU A 2 -59.37 -13.71 -0.15
N ARG A 3 -59.31 -12.44 -0.56
CA ARG A 3 -58.70 -12.03 -1.84
C ARG A 3 -57.20 -11.81 -1.63
N SER A 4 -56.39 -12.69 -2.22
CA SER A 4 -54.93 -12.50 -2.33
C SER A 4 -54.62 -11.26 -3.17
N PHE A 5 -53.80 -10.37 -2.65
CA PHE A 5 -53.17 -9.29 -3.41
C PHE A 5 -51.72 -9.70 -3.70
N VAL A 6 -51.38 -9.88 -4.98
CA VAL A 6 -49.99 -10.02 -5.44
C VAL A 6 -49.49 -8.64 -5.82
N ILE A 7 -48.44 -8.15 -5.17
CA ILE A 7 -47.75 -6.90 -5.53
C ILE A 7 -46.59 -7.27 -6.45
N LEU A 8 -46.65 -6.83 -7.70
CA LEU A 8 -45.54 -6.92 -8.64
C LEU A 8 -44.63 -5.70 -8.43
N ALA A 9 -43.42 -5.91 -7.90
CA ALA A 9 -42.41 -4.85 -7.81
C ALA A 9 -41.67 -4.74 -9.15
N LEU A 10 -41.80 -3.60 -9.84
CA LEU A 10 -40.96 -3.27 -10.98
C LEU A 10 -39.58 -2.82 -10.46
N LEU A 11 -38.53 -3.58 -10.79
CA LEU A 11 -37.15 -3.21 -10.52
C LEU A 11 -36.65 -2.30 -11.67
N SER A 12 -36.49 -1.00 -11.41
CA SER A 12 -35.86 -0.10 -12.38
C SER A 12 -34.34 -0.31 -12.36
N LEU A 13 -33.78 -0.82 -13.46
CA LEU A 13 -32.33 -0.96 -13.62
C LEU A 13 -31.75 0.40 -14.00
N ALA A 14 -31.16 1.11 -13.02
CA ALA A 14 -30.39 2.31 -13.31
C ALA A 14 -29.07 1.92 -14.01
N PRO A 15 -28.64 2.65 -15.06
CA PRO A 15 -27.33 2.43 -15.65
C PRO A 15 -26.26 2.73 -14.60
N GLY A 16 -25.42 1.74 -14.28
CA GLY A 16 -24.32 1.92 -13.36
C GLY A 16 -23.33 2.93 -13.93
N SER A 17 -23.15 4.07 -13.24
CA SER A 17 -22.02 4.96 -13.52
C SER A 17 -20.72 4.21 -13.24
N THR A 18 -20.00 3.84 -14.30
CA THR A 18 -18.61 3.41 -14.18
C THR A 18 -17.79 4.62 -13.78
N ALA A 19 -17.44 4.71 -12.50
CA ALA A 19 -16.47 5.70 -12.04
C ALA A 19 -15.14 5.48 -12.78
N ALA A 20 -14.54 6.56 -13.28
CA ALA A 20 -13.19 6.50 -13.82
C ALA A 20 -12.24 5.95 -12.73
N PRO A 21 -11.23 5.14 -13.11
CA PRO A 21 -10.26 4.64 -12.14
C PRO A 21 -9.61 5.82 -11.43
N ALA A 22 -9.56 5.75 -10.10
CA ALA A 22 -8.86 6.74 -9.30
C ALA A 22 -7.38 6.79 -9.74
N PRO A 23 -6.74 7.96 -9.72
CA PRO A 23 -5.31 8.04 -9.95
C PRO A 23 -4.58 7.14 -8.95
N PRO A 24 -3.45 6.52 -9.35
CA PRO A 24 -2.69 5.68 -8.43
C PRO A 24 -2.35 6.48 -7.18
N ALA A 25 -2.54 5.86 -6.01
CA ALA A 25 -2.25 6.51 -4.74
C ALA A 25 -0.80 7.00 -4.74
N ALA A 26 -0.61 8.26 -4.34
CA ALA A 26 0.74 8.80 -4.16
C ALA A 26 1.47 7.96 -3.11
N TRP A 27 2.76 7.71 -3.33
CA TRP A 27 3.61 7.10 -2.33
C TRP A 27 3.53 7.88 -1.02
N GLN A 28 3.25 7.15 0.07
CA GLN A 28 3.18 7.68 1.42
C GLN A 28 4.42 7.28 2.21
N TRP A 29 4.69 8.03 3.28
CA TRP A 29 5.78 7.67 4.19
C TRP A 29 5.42 6.38 4.93
N PRO A 30 6.37 5.43 5.07
CA PRO A 30 6.12 4.16 5.74
C PRO A 30 6.07 4.27 7.27
N VAL A 31 6.24 5.46 7.83
CA VAL A 31 6.37 5.70 9.28
C VAL A 31 5.59 6.95 9.66
N ASP A 32 5.17 7.07 10.92
CA ASP A 32 4.50 8.25 11.44
C ASP A 32 5.41 9.50 11.43
N VAL A 33 4.82 10.70 11.51
CA VAL A 33 5.58 11.95 11.70
C VAL A 33 6.19 12.02 13.11
N PRO A 34 7.41 12.57 13.27
CA PRO A 34 8.25 13.20 12.24
C PRO A 34 9.05 12.18 11.40
N HIS A 35 9.15 12.42 10.08
CA HIS A 35 9.96 11.58 9.18
C HIS A 35 11.45 11.95 9.31
N VAL A 36 12.14 11.37 10.29
CA VAL A 36 13.56 11.65 10.54
C VAL A 36 14.42 10.75 9.68
N MET A 37 15.23 11.37 8.80
CA MET A 37 16.14 10.67 7.91
C MET A 37 17.49 10.44 8.58
N LEU A 38 17.83 9.18 8.90
CA LEU A 38 19.12 8.82 9.48
C LEU A 38 20.20 8.69 8.40
N ARG A 39 19.86 8.08 7.26
CA ARG A 39 20.79 7.90 6.14
C ARG A 39 20.11 8.03 4.78
N PRO A 40 20.60 8.91 3.89
CA PRO A 40 20.06 9.06 2.55
C PRO A 40 20.52 7.95 1.62
N PHE A 41 19.83 7.79 0.49
CA PHE A 41 20.29 6.95 -0.61
C PHE A 41 21.65 7.41 -1.14
N ILE A 42 22.53 6.46 -1.44
CA ILE A 42 23.84 6.70 -2.05
C ILE A 42 23.97 5.74 -3.23
N ALA A 43 23.94 6.29 -4.44
CA ALA A 43 24.04 5.52 -5.67
C ALA A 43 25.34 4.71 -5.73
N PRO A 44 25.27 3.39 -5.97
CA PRO A 44 26.45 2.60 -6.29
C PRO A 44 27.12 3.09 -7.59
N ALA A 45 28.45 3.10 -7.63
CA ALA A 45 29.20 3.48 -8.84
C ALA A 45 28.98 2.51 -10.03
N THR A 46 28.63 1.26 -9.73
CA THR A 46 28.23 0.23 -10.71
C THR A 46 27.11 -0.63 -10.13
N ALA A 47 26.46 -1.46 -10.95
CA ALA A 47 25.33 -2.29 -10.54
C ALA A 47 25.60 -3.16 -9.30
N TYR A 48 26.86 -3.57 -9.06
CA TYR A 48 27.26 -4.43 -7.94
C TYR A 48 28.25 -3.76 -6.98
N ALA A 49 28.58 -2.49 -7.18
CA ALA A 49 29.41 -1.75 -6.25
C ALA A 49 28.69 -1.53 -4.90
N SER A 50 29.48 -1.17 -3.89
CA SER A 50 28.97 -0.67 -2.63
C SER A 50 28.21 0.65 -2.83
N GLY A 51 27.24 0.88 -1.97
CA GLY A 51 26.39 2.07 -1.93
C GLY A 51 25.36 1.91 -0.83
N HIS A 52 24.44 2.86 -0.73
CA HIS A 52 23.30 2.79 0.19
C HIS A 52 22.03 2.70 -0.63
N ARG A 53 21.52 1.47 -0.84
CA ARG A 53 20.47 1.15 -1.82
C ARG A 53 19.04 1.48 -1.36
N GLY A 54 18.91 2.31 -0.36
CA GLY A 54 17.64 2.73 0.22
C GLY A 54 17.87 3.92 1.12
N ILE A 55 16.89 4.19 1.98
CA ILE A 55 16.95 5.23 2.98
C ILE A 55 16.72 4.58 4.35
N ASP A 56 17.39 5.09 5.40
CA ASP A 56 17.23 4.59 6.76
C ASP A 56 16.44 5.62 7.59
N LEU A 57 15.20 5.30 7.92
CA LEU A 57 14.33 6.17 8.72
C LEU A 57 14.44 5.84 10.19
N ASP A 58 14.33 6.86 11.04
CA ASP A 58 14.07 6.64 12.45
C ASP A 58 12.65 6.14 12.63
N THR A 59 12.47 5.19 13.53
CA THR A 59 11.18 4.51 13.77
C THR A 59 10.88 4.32 15.24
N GLU A 60 11.57 5.03 16.17
CA GLU A 60 11.43 4.86 17.62
C GLU A 60 9.98 4.60 18.05
N ASN A 61 9.66 3.32 18.29
CA ASN A 61 8.36 2.79 18.71
C ASN A 61 7.14 3.14 17.83
N GLY A 62 7.35 3.56 16.57
CA GLY A 62 6.30 3.90 15.62
C GLY A 62 5.71 2.68 14.92
N SER A 63 4.55 2.88 14.28
CA SER A 63 3.98 1.86 13.37
C SER A 63 4.67 1.92 12.01
N LEU A 64 4.78 0.76 11.36
CA LEU A 64 5.27 0.65 9.99
C LEU A 64 4.08 0.41 9.04
N TYR A 65 4.04 1.18 7.96
CA TYR A 65 3.01 1.13 6.93
C TYR A 65 3.62 0.82 5.56
N ALA A 66 2.82 0.24 4.67
CA ALA A 66 3.22 0.09 3.27
C ALA A 66 3.18 1.48 2.57
N PRO A 67 4.25 1.91 1.87
CA PRO A 67 4.25 3.18 1.14
C PRO A 67 3.19 3.30 0.04
N ALA A 68 2.73 2.16 -0.48
CA ALA A 68 1.72 2.05 -1.51
C ALA A 68 1.02 0.69 -1.40
N ASP A 69 -0.10 0.54 -2.10
CA ASP A 69 -0.78 -0.75 -2.25
C ASP A 69 0.18 -1.77 -2.90
N GLY A 70 0.22 -2.99 -2.36
CA GLY A 70 1.14 -4.04 -2.79
C GLY A 70 0.79 -5.40 -2.19
N VAL A 71 1.58 -6.41 -2.55
CA VAL A 71 1.39 -7.79 -2.06
C VAL A 71 2.71 -8.24 -1.46
N VAL A 72 2.70 -8.66 -0.19
CA VAL A 72 3.92 -9.17 0.44
C VAL A 72 4.48 -10.35 -0.34
N HIS A 73 5.62 -10.14 -1.01
CA HIS A 73 6.34 -11.16 -1.75
C HIS A 73 7.33 -11.94 -0.87
N PHE A 74 7.82 -11.33 0.21
CA PHE A 74 8.74 -11.94 1.16
C PHE A 74 8.61 -11.31 2.54
N ALA A 75 8.65 -12.14 3.59
CA ALA A 75 8.77 -11.72 4.99
C ALA A 75 9.63 -12.75 5.74
N GLY A 76 10.81 -12.36 6.21
CA GLY A 76 11.73 -13.26 6.90
C GLY A 76 13.13 -12.69 7.08
N THR A 77 14.06 -13.53 7.54
CA THR A 77 15.46 -13.12 7.76
C THR A 77 16.33 -13.45 6.55
N VAL A 78 17.08 -12.47 6.06
CA VAL A 78 18.11 -12.63 5.03
C VAL A 78 19.48 -12.46 5.69
N VAL A 79 20.24 -13.56 5.76
CA VAL A 79 21.51 -13.68 6.51
C VAL A 79 21.29 -13.44 8.01
N ASP A 80 21.21 -12.18 8.41
CA ASP A 80 21.12 -11.69 9.79
C ASP A 80 20.12 -10.52 9.93
N ARG A 81 19.42 -10.15 8.85
CA ARG A 81 18.55 -8.97 8.79
C ARG A 81 17.10 -9.36 8.55
N PRO A 82 16.13 -8.90 9.37
CA PRO A 82 14.72 -9.04 9.04
C PRO A 82 14.39 -8.17 7.81
N VAL A 83 13.70 -8.77 6.83
CA VAL A 83 13.35 -8.14 5.56
C VAL A 83 11.87 -8.40 5.26
N LEU A 84 11.19 -7.35 4.81
CA LEU A 84 9.84 -7.36 4.26
C LEU A 84 9.88 -6.73 2.87
N SER A 85 9.26 -7.36 1.87
CA SER A 85 9.04 -6.79 0.54
C SER A 85 7.58 -6.89 0.16
N ILE A 86 7.03 -5.79 -0.35
CA ILE A 86 5.65 -5.65 -0.85
C ILE A 86 5.59 -5.63 -2.37
#